data_AF-A0A7X8I2J6-F1
#
_entry.id   AF-A0A7X8I2J6-F1
#
_cell.length_a   1.000
_cell.length_b   1.000
_cell.length_c   1.000
_cell.angle_alpha   90.00
_cell.angle_beta   90.00
_cell.angle_gamma   90.00
#
_symmetry.space_group_name_H-M   'P 1'
#
loop_
_entity.id
_entity.type
_entity.pdbx_description
1 polymer ?
#
loop_
_entity_poly.entity_id
_entity_poly.type
_entity_poly.pdbx_seq_one_letter_code
_entity_poly.pdbx_strand_id
1 'polypeptide(L)'
;MNSGVVGYKMTLSTDDCRIARWIANQIIGQWGEENIWAVGRTNEQWEGETEIMVVIKDTDDISPYNIIEKVRALSAQFSVDVLRGEFIGDVPLRVILRTASQVLKIAEIDATRIVY
;
A
#
# COMPACT_ATOMS: atom_id res chain seq x y z
N MET A 1 -14.66 -16.15 7.26
CA MET A 1 -13.23 -16.29 6.89
C MET A 1 -12.50 -15.15 7.57
N ASN A 2 -11.31 -15.37 8.16
CA ASN A 2 -10.58 -14.29 8.85
C ASN A 2 -10.08 -13.28 7.80
N SER A 3 -10.82 -12.18 7.61
CA SER A 3 -10.35 -10.97 6.92
C SER A 3 -9.02 -10.56 7.57
N GLY A 4 -7.93 -10.68 6.82
CA GLY A 4 -6.59 -10.50 7.38
C GLY A 4 -6.27 -9.01 7.46
N VAL A 5 -5.82 -8.54 8.62
CA VAL A 5 -5.23 -7.21 8.77
C VAL A 5 -3.83 -7.25 8.14
N VAL A 6 -3.52 -6.32 7.25
CA VAL A 6 -2.21 -6.23 6.59
C VAL A 6 -1.63 -4.84 6.71
N GLY A 7 -0.40 -4.75 7.18
CA GLY A 7 0.40 -3.53 7.16
C GLY A 7 1.17 -3.41 5.84
N TYR A 8 1.19 -2.20 5.28
CA TYR A 8 1.96 -1.87 4.08
C TYR A 8 2.62 -0.50 4.25
N LYS A 9 3.92 -0.43 3.99
CA LYS A 9 4.74 0.78 4.03
C LYS A 9 5.13 1.15 2.62
N MET A 10 5.04 2.43 2.28
CA MET A 10 5.54 2.97 1.01
C MET A 10 6.48 4.14 1.29
N THR A 11 7.62 4.15 0.62
CA THR A 11 8.62 5.21 0.71
C THR A 11 8.48 6.17 -0.47
N LEU A 12 8.55 7.47 -0.19
CA LEU A 12 8.39 8.55 -1.16
C LEU A 12 9.69 9.34 -1.32
N SER A 13 9.95 9.81 -2.54
CA SER A 13 11.14 10.60 -2.91
C SER A 13 11.04 12.08 -2.49
N THR A 14 10.68 12.35 -1.24
CA THR A 14 10.59 13.72 -0.70
C THR A 14 10.86 13.73 0.79
N ASP A 15 11.51 14.78 1.29
CA ASP A 15 11.70 15.08 2.70
C ASP A 15 10.51 15.86 3.32
N ASP A 16 9.57 16.34 2.49
CA ASP A 16 8.41 17.08 2.98
C ASP A 16 7.34 16.14 3.54
N CYS A 17 7.42 15.90 4.85
CA CYS A 17 6.46 15.06 5.55
C CYS A 17 5.00 15.53 5.42
N ARG A 18 4.74 16.80 5.05
CA ARG A 18 3.37 17.31 4.84
C ARG A 18 2.74 16.66 3.63
N ILE A 19 3.51 16.35 2.59
CA ILE A 19 3.04 15.63 1.39
C ILE A 19 2.60 14.22 1.80
N ALA A 20 3.46 13.47 2.50
CA ALA A 20 3.13 12.12 2.97
C ALA A 20 1.88 12.11 3.87
N ARG A 21 1.74 13.07 4.79
CA ARG A 21 0.54 13.22 5.65
C ARG A 21 -0.71 13.55 4.86
N TRP A 22 -0.60 14.45 3.89
CA TRP A 22 -1.72 14.79 3.03
C TRP A 22 -2.21 13.57 2.24
N ILE A 23 -1.29 12.81 1.64
CA ILE A 23 -1.62 11.58 0.92
C ILE A 23 -2.29 10.58 1.87
N ALA A 24 -1.74 10.34 3.07
CA ALA A 24 -2.34 9.43 4.05
C ALA A 24 -3.79 9.82 4.39
N ASN A 25 -4.08 11.11 4.55
CA ASN A 25 -5.44 11.60 4.79
C ASN A 25 -6.35 11.40 3.56
N GLN A 26 -5.83 11.52 2.33
CA GLN A 26 -6.61 11.21 1.12
C GLN A 26 -6.94 9.72 1.02
N ILE A 27 -6.00 8.85 1.43
CA ILE A 27 -6.24 7.40 1.52
C ILE A 27 -7.36 7.12 2.53
N ILE A 28 -7.28 7.67 3.75
CA ILE A 28 -8.35 7.54 4.74
C ILE A 28 -9.68 8.06 4.21
N GLY A 29 -9.71 9.24 3.58
CA GLY A 29 -10.93 9.82 3.04
C GLY A 29 -11.58 8.99 1.93
N GLN A 30 -10.81 8.15 1.22
CA GLN A 30 -11.34 7.29 0.16
C GLN A 30 -11.98 6.00 0.69
N TRP A 31 -11.40 5.38 1.73
CA TRP A 31 -11.84 4.06 2.22
C TRP A 31 -12.48 4.08 3.61
N GLY A 32 -12.46 5.21 4.31
CA GLY A 32 -13.01 5.34 5.66
C GLY A 32 -12.07 4.83 6.75
N GLU A 33 -12.08 5.50 7.91
CA GLU A 33 -11.25 5.15 9.07
C GLU A 33 -11.62 3.77 9.66
N GLU A 34 -12.83 3.28 9.39
CA GLU A 34 -13.31 1.97 9.80
C GLU A 34 -12.59 0.84 9.05
N ASN A 35 -12.19 1.06 7.79
CA ASN A 35 -11.57 0.04 6.93
C ASN A 35 -10.05 0.20 6.81
N ILE A 36 -9.55 1.43 6.95
CA ILE A 36 -8.13 1.72 6.78
C ILE A 36 -7.61 2.65 7.88
N TRP A 37 -6.36 2.43 8.27
CA TRP A 37 -5.58 3.41 9.02
C TRP A 37 -4.36 3.78 8.17
N ALA A 38 -4.01 5.06 8.11
CA ALA A 38 -2.83 5.50 7.40
C ALA A 38 -2.16 6.68 8.11
N VAL A 39 -0.83 6.77 8.00
CA VAL A 39 -0.07 7.92 8.52
C VAL A 39 1.13 8.22 7.62
N GLY A 40 1.39 9.51 7.41
CA GLY A 40 2.60 9.99 6.77
C GLY A 40 3.63 10.49 7.78
N ARG A 41 4.89 10.10 7.63
CA ARG A 41 6.00 10.53 8.49
C ARG A 41 7.30 10.66 7.72
N THR A 42 8.29 11.31 8.33
CA THR A 42 9.67 11.32 7.82
C THR A 42 10.24 9.91 7.87
N ASN A 43 11.04 9.54 6.86
CA ASN A 43 11.77 8.29 6.89
C ASN A 43 12.98 8.43 7.84
N GLU A 44 13.04 7.61 8.89
CA GLU A 44 14.14 7.67 9.86
C GLU A 44 15.41 6.95 9.37
N GLN A 45 15.29 6.11 8.33
CA GLN A 45 16.40 5.31 7.81
C GLN A 45 17.18 6.00 6.69
N TRP A 46 16.52 6.88 5.93
CA TRP A 46 17.07 7.49 4.72
C TRP A 46 16.75 8.98 4.69
N GLU A 47 17.79 9.82 4.62
CA GLU A 47 17.63 11.26 4.42
C GLU A 47 16.99 11.56 3.05
N GLY A 48 16.23 12.64 2.96
CA GLY A 48 15.56 13.03 1.72
C GLY A 48 14.28 12.25 1.43
N GLU A 49 13.86 11.35 2.32
CA GLU A 49 12.71 10.47 2.10
C GLU A 49 11.65 10.60 3.21
N THR A 50 10.42 10.29 2.82
CA THR A 50 9.26 10.18 3.71
C THR A 50 8.60 8.85 3.46
N GLU A 51 7.70 8.47 4.36
CA GLU A 51 6.97 7.23 4.22
C GLU A 51 5.51 7.37 4.61
N ILE A 52 4.70 6.52 3.99
CA ILE A 52 3.31 6.31 4.31
C ILE A 52 3.19 4.89 4.84
N MET A 53 2.74 4.77 6.09
CA MET A 53 2.29 3.49 6.64
C MET A 53 0.79 3.38 6.49
N VAL A 54 0.34 2.21 6.06
CA VAL A 54 -1.06 1.88 5.86
C VAL A 54 -1.35 0.55 6.56
N VAL A 55 -2.48 0.46 7.25
CA VAL A 55 -3.03 -0.79 7.77
C VAL A 55 -4.40 -0.99 7.11
N ILE A 56 -4.50 -2.06 6.33
CA ILE A 56 -5.73 -2.50 5.68
C ILE A 56 -6.41 -3.49 6.61
N LYS A 57 -7.59 -3.15 7.12
CA LYS A 57 -8.29 -3.98 8.11
C LYS A 57 -9.07 -5.13 7.47
N ASP A 58 -9.60 -4.90 6.27
CA ASP A 58 -10.23 -5.95 5.46
C ASP A 58 -9.58 -6.03 4.07
N THR A 59 -8.77 -7.08 3.89
CA THR A 59 -8.04 -7.35 2.65
C THR A 59 -8.86 -8.10 1.60
N ASP A 60 -10.12 -8.45 1.88
CA ASP A 60 -11.04 -9.05 0.91
C ASP A 60 -11.74 -7.97 0.07
N ASP A 61 -11.96 -6.78 0.64
CA ASP A 61 -12.50 -5.63 -0.11
C ASP A 61 -11.38 -4.72 -0.66
N ILE A 62 -10.39 -4.40 0.17
CA ILE A 62 -9.32 -3.45 -0.18
C ILE A 62 -8.03 -4.21 -0.48
N SER A 63 -7.61 -4.18 -1.74
CA SER A 63 -6.32 -4.74 -2.14
C SER A 63 -5.15 -3.77 -1.87
N PRO A 64 -3.98 -4.26 -1.42
CA PRO A 64 -2.74 -3.49 -1.40
C PRO A 64 -2.41 -2.83 -2.75
N TYR A 65 -2.73 -3.48 -3.87
CA TYR A 65 -2.51 -2.92 -5.20
C TYR A 65 -3.26 -1.59 -5.40
N ASN A 66 -4.52 -1.53 -4.98
CA ASN A 66 -5.34 -0.31 -5.11
C ASN A 66 -4.74 0.84 -4.29
N ILE A 67 -4.21 0.54 -3.11
CA ILE A 67 -3.52 1.51 -2.26
C ILE A 67 -2.25 2.02 -2.96
N ILE A 68 -1.43 1.12 -3.51
CA ILE A 68 -0.19 1.48 -4.23
C ILE A 68 -0.50 2.42 -5.39
N GLU A 69 -1.46 2.05 -6.25
CA GLU A 69 -1.81 2.85 -7.43
C GLU A 69 -2.41 4.20 -7.03
N LYS A 70 -3.21 4.25 -5.97
CA LYS A 70 -3.74 5.52 -5.45
C LYS A 70 -2.64 6.41 -4.91
N VAL A 71 -1.71 5.87 -4.14
CA VAL A 71 -0.56 6.64 -3.64
C VAL A 71 0.28 7.14 -4.79
N ARG A 72 0.59 6.32 -5.80
CA ARG A 72 1.31 6.77 -7.00
C ARG A 72 0.60 7.94 -7.71
N ALA A 73 -0.71 7.84 -7.91
CA ALA A 73 -1.49 8.89 -8.54
C ALA A 73 -1.54 10.19 -7.72
N LEU A 74 -1.59 10.09 -6.40
CA LEU A 74 -1.55 11.25 -5.50
C LEU A 74 -0.16 11.89 -5.44
N SER A 75 0.90 11.10 -5.32
CA SER A 75 2.29 11.57 -5.28
C SER A 75 2.71 12.27 -6.57
N ALA A 76 2.23 11.78 -7.73
CA ALA A 76 2.49 12.39 -9.03
C ALA A 76 2.06 13.87 -9.12
N GLN A 77 1.04 14.29 -8.36
CA GLN A 77 0.59 15.69 -8.31
C GLN A 77 1.65 16.63 -7.72
N PHE A 78 2.61 16.08 -6.97
CA PHE A 78 3.70 16.81 -6.33
C PHE A 78 5.05 16.52 -6.97
N SER A 79 5.10 15.81 -8.11
CA SER A 79 6.35 15.31 -8.71
C SER A 79 7.16 14.46 -7.73
N VAL A 80 6.48 13.68 -6.89
CA VAL A 80 7.06 12.76 -5.93
C VAL A 80 6.86 11.33 -6.42
N ASP A 81 7.92 10.54 -6.41
CA ASP A 81 7.90 9.13 -6.79
C ASP A 81 7.70 8.22 -5.58
N VAL A 82 7.06 7.08 -5.81
CA VAL A 82 7.03 5.96 -4.85
C VAL A 82 8.25 5.08 -5.12
N LEU A 83 9.23 5.12 -4.23
CA LEU A 83 10.52 4.45 -4.39
C LEU A 83 10.45 2.97 -4.05
N ARG A 84 9.77 2.64 -2.95
CA ARG A 84 9.72 1.30 -2.36
C ARG A 84 8.36 1.02 -1.75
N GLY A 85 7.99 -0.25 -1.71
CA GLY A 85 6.80 -0.75 -1.05
C GLY A 85 7.13 -2.04 -0.30
N GLU A 86 6.76 -2.10 0.97
CA GLU A 86 7.11 -3.19 1.88
C GLU A 86 5.88 -3.62 2.67
N PHE A 87 5.62 -4.93 2.71
CA PHE A 87 4.67 -5.48 3.66
C PHE A 87 5.27 -5.46 5.08
N ILE A 88 4.44 -5.14 6.08
CA ILE A 88 4.86 -5.09 7.48
C ILE A 88 4.31 -6.33 8.20
N GLY A 89 5.22 -7.16 8.71
CA GLY A 89 4.89 -8.36 9.47
C GLY A 89 4.41 -9.52 8.59
N ASP A 90 3.64 -10.42 9.20
CA ASP A 90 3.10 -11.59 8.50
C ASP A 90 1.99 -11.20 7.54
N VAL A 91 2.08 -11.67 6.30
CA VAL A 91 1.07 -11.41 5.27
C VAL A 91 0.49 -12.72 4.76
N PRO A 92 -0.84 -12.86 4.73
CA PRO A 92 -1.47 -14.04 4.15
C PRO A 92 -1.08 -14.19 2.67
N LEU A 93 -0.63 -15.37 2.27
CA LEU A 93 -0.24 -15.67 0.88
C LEU A 93 -1.31 -15.25 -0.13
N ARG A 94 -2.59 -15.45 0.19
CA ARG A 94 -3.72 -15.04 -0.66
C ARG A 94 -3.71 -13.55 -1.02
N VAL A 95 -3.27 -12.68 -0.10
CA VAL A 95 -3.20 -11.23 -0.32
C VAL A 95 -2.09 -10.92 -1.32
N ILE A 96 -0.94 -11.60 -1.21
CA ILE A 96 0.18 -11.47 -2.15
C ILE A 96 -0.26 -11.94 -3.55
N LEU A 97 -0.88 -13.12 -3.65
CA LEU A 97 -1.32 -13.67 -4.93
C LEU A 97 -2.40 -12.82 -5.60
N ARG A 98 -3.36 -12.30 -4.82
CA ARG A 98 -4.36 -11.36 -5.34
C ARG A 98 -3.72 -10.08 -5.86
N THR A 99 -2.78 -9.50 -5.09
CA THR A 99 -2.03 -8.31 -5.49
C THR A 99 -1.28 -8.57 -6.80
N ALA A 100 -0.57 -9.70 -6.89
CA ALA A 100 0.15 -10.10 -8.10
C ALA A 100 -0.79 -10.31 -9.30
N SER A 101 -1.94 -10.94 -9.09
CA SER A 101 -2.96 -11.15 -10.14
C SER A 101 -3.44 -9.82 -10.72
N GLN A 102 -3.68 -8.83 -9.85
CA GLN A 102 -4.11 -7.48 -10.26
C GLN A 102 -3.02 -6.73 -11.02
N VAL A 103 -1.77 -6.78 -10.55
CA VAL A 103 -0.61 -6.18 -11.25
C VAL A 103 -0.45 -6.78 -12.65
N LEU A 104 -0.54 -8.11 -12.76
CA LEU A 104 -0.39 -8.84 -14.01
C LEU A 104 -1.64 -8.80 -14.90
N LYS A 105 -2.76 -8.24 -14.41
CA LYS A 105 -4.04 -8.16 -15.10
C LYS A 105 -4.57 -9.53 -15.54
N ILE A 106 -4.39 -10.54 -14.69
CA ILE A 106 -4.92 -11.89 -14.87
C ILE A 106 -6.04 -12.16 -13.87
N ALA A 107 -6.91 -13.13 -14.18
CA ALA A 107 -8.07 -13.42 -13.35
C ALA A 107 -7.67 -13.91 -11.94
N GLU A 108 -6.80 -14.90 -11.86
CA GLU A 108 -6.36 -15.49 -10.59
C GLU A 108 -5.04 -16.25 -10.76
N ILE A 109 -4.19 -16.23 -9.74
CA ILE A 109 -3.03 -17.11 -9.62
C ILE A 109 -3.40 -18.27 -8.69
N ASP A 110 -3.49 -19.46 -9.27
CA ASP A 110 -3.66 -20.70 -8.49
C ASP A 110 -2.31 -21.15 -7.92
N ALA A 111 -2.15 -21.00 -6.60
CA ALA A 111 -0.95 -21.38 -5.88
C ALA A 111 -0.64 -22.89 -5.92
N THR A 112 -1.64 -23.71 -6.25
CA THR A 112 -1.52 -25.18 -6.26
C THR A 112 -1.11 -25.72 -7.62
N ARG A 113 -1.16 -24.90 -8.67
CA ARG A 113 -0.93 -25.31 -10.05
C ARG A 113 0.38 -24.73 -10.58
N ILE A 114 1.47 -25.46 -10.33
CA ILE A 114 2.78 -25.18 -10.95
C ILE A 114 2.76 -25.80 -12.36
N VAL A 115 2.89 -24.96 -13.39
CA VAL A 115 3.02 -25.41 -14.76
C VAL A 115 4.51 -25.57 -15.06
N TYR A 116 4.94 -26.80 -15.37
CA TYR A 116 6.29 -27.12 -15.86
C TYR A 116 6.36 -26.98 -17.37
#